data_AF-A0A2M7DV25-F1
#
_entry.id   AF-A0A2M7DV25-F1
#
_cell.length_a   1.000
_cell.length_b   1.000
_cell.length_c   1.000
_cell.angle_alpha   90.00
_cell.angle_beta   90.00
_cell.angle_gamma   90.00
#
_symmetry.space_group_name_H-M   'P 1'
#
loop_
_entity.id
_entity.type
_entity.pdbx_description
1 polymer ?
#
loop_
_entity_poly.entity_id
_entity_poly.type
_entity_poly.pdbx_seq_one_letter_code
_entity_poly.pdbx_strand_id
1 'polypeptide(L)'
;MTTRERFNKVFHWQKPDKVPNMDFGYWDETIIEWHKQGLPENIKTNQDVEKHLGLEGAEIIPTLPIINGLYPGFEHKVLEDKGAHQVIQDGAGNICEISKESTSIPRYIKYGLETKKDWEIYKRERLDYKREDRIGDVRKVVEEAHSSGMPVRFYAGSLYG
;
A
#
# COMPACT_ATOMS: atom_id res chain seq x y z
N MET A 1 22.33 -11.64 -11.13
CA MET A 1 20.91 -11.71 -11.54
C MET A 1 20.20 -10.40 -11.22
N THR A 2 19.11 -10.09 -11.91
CA THR A 2 18.22 -8.96 -11.58
C THR A 2 17.28 -9.32 -10.43
N THR A 3 16.63 -8.32 -9.83
CA THR A 3 15.60 -8.53 -8.80
C THR A 3 14.48 -9.44 -9.30
N ARG A 4 14.01 -9.20 -10.53
CA ARG A 4 12.97 -10.01 -11.20
C ARG A 4 13.40 -11.45 -11.38
N GLU A 5 14.64 -11.68 -11.81
CA GLU A 5 15.18 -13.04 -11.98
C GLU A 5 15.24 -13.78 -10.66
N ARG A 6 15.73 -13.13 -9.59
CA ARG A 6 15.74 -13.74 -8.25
C ARG A 6 14.34 -14.03 -7.75
N PHE A 7 13.43 -13.07 -7.86
CA PHE A 7 12.02 -13.23 -7.47
C PHE A 7 11.41 -14.45 -8.17
N ASN A 8 11.51 -14.52 -9.51
CA ASN A 8 10.99 -15.66 -10.26
C ASN A 8 11.62 -16.98 -9.83
N LYS A 9 12.95 -17.05 -9.62
CA LYS A 9 13.58 -18.29 -9.16
C LYS A 9 13.06 -18.73 -7.80
N VAL A 10 12.93 -17.81 -6.84
CA VAL A 10 12.39 -18.11 -5.51
C VAL A 10 10.97 -18.68 -5.61
N PHE A 11 10.08 -18.01 -6.34
CA PHE A 11 8.68 -18.44 -6.48
C PHE A 11 8.48 -19.69 -7.35
N HIS A 12 9.50 -20.09 -8.13
CA HIS A 12 9.53 -21.36 -8.88
C HIS A 12 10.40 -22.43 -8.20
N TRP A 13 10.75 -22.26 -6.92
CA TRP A 13 11.53 -23.24 -6.14
C TRP A 13 12.91 -23.56 -6.74
N GLN A 14 13.52 -22.60 -7.42
CA GLN A 14 14.86 -22.67 -8.00
C GLN A 14 15.87 -21.93 -7.13
N LYS A 15 17.18 -22.19 -7.35
CA LYS A 15 18.27 -21.54 -6.61
C LYS A 15 18.66 -20.19 -7.25
N PRO A 16 18.40 -19.04 -6.58
CA PRO A 16 18.92 -17.74 -7.00
C PRO A 16 20.39 -17.54 -6.60
N ASP A 17 21.01 -16.46 -7.07
CA ASP A 17 22.36 -16.04 -6.63
C ASP A 17 22.36 -15.54 -5.17
N LYS A 18 21.26 -14.93 -4.73
CA LYS A 18 20.92 -14.65 -3.33
C LYS A 18 19.39 -14.59 -3.15
N VAL A 19 18.90 -14.74 -1.92
CA VAL A 19 17.47 -14.51 -1.62
C VAL A 19 17.21 -12.99 -1.66
N PRO A 20 16.18 -12.50 -2.36
CA PRO A 20 15.78 -11.10 -2.28
C PRO A 20 15.44 -10.72 -0.85
N ASN A 21 16.00 -9.61 -0.35
CA ASN A 21 15.63 -9.07 0.95
C ASN A 21 14.57 -8.00 0.77
N MET A 22 13.40 -8.21 1.37
CA MET A 22 12.21 -7.37 1.19
C MET A 22 11.52 -7.10 2.53
N ASP A 23 11.32 -5.82 2.84
CA ASP A 23 10.59 -5.40 4.03
C ASP A 23 9.12 -5.06 3.69
N PHE A 24 8.29 -5.01 4.73
CA PHE A 24 6.86 -4.68 4.64
C PHE A 24 6.59 -3.24 5.08
N GLY A 25 7.39 -2.31 4.56
CA GLY A 25 7.35 -0.91 4.95
C GLY A 25 7.69 -0.66 6.42
N TYR A 26 7.66 0.61 6.76
CA TYR A 26 8.05 1.18 8.03
C TYR A 26 7.00 2.21 8.45
N TRP A 27 6.83 2.34 9.76
CA TRP A 27 6.03 3.39 10.36
C TRP A 27 6.76 4.74 10.22
N ASP A 28 6.01 5.83 10.06
CA ASP A 28 6.60 7.17 9.96
C ASP A 28 7.42 7.50 11.22
N GLU A 29 6.93 7.07 12.38
CA GLU A 29 7.61 7.19 13.67
C GLU A 29 8.97 6.49 13.67
N THR A 30 9.08 5.34 12.98
CA THR A 30 10.36 4.61 12.83
C THR A 30 11.36 5.43 12.00
N ILE A 31 10.92 6.01 10.88
CA ILE A 31 11.80 6.83 10.03
C ILE A 31 12.24 8.09 10.77
N ILE A 32 11.32 8.75 11.49
CA ILE A 32 11.62 9.91 12.35
C ILE A 32 12.68 9.57 13.39
N GLU A 33 12.58 8.39 14.01
CA GLU A 33 13.53 7.95 15.02
C GLU A 33 14.89 7.58 14.40
N TRP A 34 14.89 6.93 13.23
CA TRP A 34 16.13 6.63 12.50
C TRP A 34 16.90 7.86 12.06
N HIS A 35 16.23 8.98 11.73
CA HIS A 35 16.93 10.25 11.48
C HIS A 35 17.77 10.70 12.68
N LYS A 36 17.23 10.58 13.91
CA LYS A 36 17.97 10.90 15.14
C LYS A 36 19.15 9.95 15.37
N GLN A 37 19.09 8.75 14.79
CA GLN A 37 20.11 7.71 14.90
C GLN A 37 21.12 7.72 13.75
N GLY A 38 20.99 8.66 12.80
CA GLY A 38 21.96 8.87 11.72
C GLY A 38 21.46 8.55 10.32
N LEU A 39 20.18 8.23 10.12
CA LEU A 39 19.61 8.13 8.77
C LEU A 39 19.63 9.50 8.08
N PRO A 40 20.18 9.62 6.86
CA PRO A 40 20.26 10.91 6.17
C PRO A 40 18.88 11.57 5.98
N GLU A 41 18.79 12.88 6.24
CA GLU A 41 17.55 13.68 6.17
C GLU A 41 16.82 13.66 4.81
N ASN A 42 17.50 13.27 3.74
CA ASN A 42 16.90 13.14 2.41
C ASN A 42 16.18 11.79 2.20
N ILE A 43 16.27 10.85 3.13
CA ILE A 43 15.63 9.54 3.10
C ILE A 43 14.29 9.63 3.83
N LYS A 44 13.20 9.88 3.11
CA LYS A 44 11.92 10.27 3.75
C LYS A 44 10.80 9.26 3.56
N THR A 45 10.90 8.41 2.55
CA THR A 45 9.87 7.45 2.20
C THR A 45 10.36 6.02 2.39
N ASN A 46 9.42 5.07 2.51
CA ASN A 46 9.73 3.65 2.49
C ASN A 46 10.63 3.25 1.30
N GLN A 47 10.38 3.83 0.12
CA GLN A 47 11.21 3.62 -1.06
C GLN A 47 12.64 4.13 -0.90
N ASP A 48 12.80 5.31 -0.29
CA ASP A 48 14.14 5.87 -0.05
C ASP A 48 14.92 4.98 0.92
N VAL A 49 14.26 4.51 1.97
CA VAL A 49 14.85 3.61 2.96
C VAL A 49 15.30 2.30 2.32
N GLU A 50 14.42 1.64 1.56
CA GLU A 50 14.77 0.39 0.86
C GLU A 50 15.96 0.59 -0.08
N LYS A 51 15.99 1.70 -0.85
CA LYS A 51 17.13 2.04 -1.72
C LYS A 51 18.41 2.30 -0.93
N HIS A 52 18.32 3.05 0.17
CA HIS A 52 19.46 3.39 1.02
C HIS A 52 20.11 2.15 1.64
N LEU A 53 19.28 1.20 2.10
CA LEU A 53 19.71 -0.05 2.71
C LEU A 53 20.10 -1.13 1.67
N GLY A 54 19.96 -0.85 0.38
CA GLY A 54 20.26 -1.80 -0.71
C GLY A 54 19.30 -3.00 -0.74
N LEU A 55 18.06 -2.80 -0.27
CA LEU A 55 17.01 -3.81 -0.28
C LEU A 55 16.40 -3.96 -1.68
N GLU A 56 15.76 -5.10 -1.88
CA GLU A 56 15.04 -5.44 -3.12
C GLU A 56 13.52 -5.41 -2.89
N GLY A 57 13.10 -4.59 -1.93
CA GLY A 57 11.84 -4.69 -1.21
C GLY A 57 10.58 -4.30 -1.97
N ALA A 58 9.45 -4.47 -1.28
CA ALA A 58 8.13 -4.34 -1.88
C ALA A 58 7.82 -2.90 -2.31
N GLU A 59 8.47 -1.92 -1.69
CA GLU A 59 8.13 -0.51 -1.87
C GLU A 59 8.77 0.07 -3.13
N ILE A 60 9.93 -0.45 -3.55
CA ILE A 60 10.59 -0.05 -4.81
C ILE A 60 10.08 -0.81 -6.06
N ILE A 61 9.29 -1.87 -5.89
CA ILE A 61 8.70 -2.62 -7.00
C ILE A 61 7.59 -1.77 -7.64
N PRO A 62 7.65 -1.50 -8.96
CA PRO A 62 6.60 -0.75 -9.65
C PRO A 62 5.23 -1.43 -9.50
N THR A 63 4.25 -0.66 -9.03
CA THR A 63 2.88 -1.14 -8.89
C THR A 63 2.12 -0.95 -10.19
N LEU A 64 1.37 -1.96 -10.61
CA LEU A 64 0.50 -1.84 -11.79
C LEU A 64 -0.52 -0.72 -11.56
N PRO A 65 -0.79 0.12 -12.57
CA PRO A 65 -1.70 1.24 -12.46
C PRO A 65 -3.17 0.77 -12.54
N ILE A 66 -3.57 -0.13 -11.65
CA ILE A 66 -4.90 -0.75 -11.62
C ILE A 66 -5.51 -0.50 -10.25
N ILE A 67 -6.67 0.17 -10.22
CA ILE A 67 -7.42 0.43 -9.00
C ILE A 67 -8.38 -0.73 -8.73
N ASN A 68 -7.92 -1.67 -7.91
CA ASN A 68 -8.62 -2.90 -7.55
C ASN A 68 -9.45 -2.80 -6.25
N GLY A 69 -9.44 -1.64 -5.59
CA GLY A 69 -10.27 -1.33 -4.42
C GLY A 69 -11.49 -0.47 -4.74
N LEU A 70 -12.01 0.20 -3.72
CA LEU A 70 -13.09 1.18 -3.89
C LEU A 70 -12.61 2.34 -4.76
N TYR A 71 -13.38 2.65 -5.80
CA TYR A 71 -13.05 3.71 -6.74
C TYR A 71 -14.30 4.40 -7.30
N PRO A 72 -14.47 5.72 -7.05
CA PRO A 72 -13.68 6.50 -6.10
C PRO A 72 -13.84 5.95 -4.67
N GLY A 73 -12.82 6.14 -3.83
CA GLY A 73 -12.95 5.92 -2.40
C GLY A 73 -13.97 6.89 -1.78
N PHE A 74 -14.31 6.67 -0.51
CA PHE A 74 -15.05 7.68 0.26
C PHE A 74 -14.12 8.84 0.61
N GLU A 75 -14.69 10.03 0.72
CA GLU A 75 -13.96 11.19 1.20
C GLU A 75 -13.59 11.01 2.67
N HIS A 76 -12.32 11.26 3.00
CA HIS A 76 -11.87 11.29 4.38
C HIS A 76 -12.45 12.51 5.10
N LYS A 77 -13.09 12.31 6.26
CA LYS A 77 -13.72 13.39 7.03
C LYS A 77 -13.37 13.29 8.50
N VAL A 78 -13.05 14.41 9.14
CA VAL A 78 -13.05 14.49 10.60
C VAL A 78 -14.48 14.79 11.05
N LEU A 79 -15.08 13.87 11.81
CA LEU A 79 -16.45 13.97 12.32
C LEU A 79 -16.47 14.58 13.71
N GLU A 80 -15.43 14.31 14.52
CA GLU A 80 -15.30 14.82 15.88
C GLU A 80 -13.82 14.93 16.26
N ASP A 81 -13.44 16.04 16.89
CA ASP A 81 -12.11 16.23 17.48
C ASP A 81 -12.18 16.01 19.00
N LYS A 82 -11.38 15.07 19.52
CA LYS A 82 -11.32 14.71 20.95
C LYS A 82 -9.96 15.03 21.58
N GLY A 83 -9.25 16.03 21.04
CA GLY A 83 -7.91 16.38 21.50
C GLY A 83 -6.86 15.43 20.93
N ALA A 84 -6.39 14.47 21.73
CA ALA A 84 -5.37 13.49 21.29
C ALA A 84 -5.90 12.46 20.28
N HIS A 85 -7.22 12.31 20.19
CA HIS A 85 -7.89 11.41 19.26
C HIS A 85 -8.86 12.20 18.37
N GLN A 86 -9.28 11.57 17.27
CA GLN A 86 -10.33 12.08 16.40
C GLN A 86 -11.20 10.93 15.91
N VAL A 87 -12.50 11.20 15.76
CA VAL A 87 -13.42 10.30 15.05
C VAL A 87 -13.46 10.74 13.60
N ILE A 88 -13.13 9.82 12.69
CA ILE A 88 -13.06 10.07 11.26
C ILE A 88 -13.99 9.14 10.48
N GLN A 89 -14.34 9.57 9.26
CA GLN A 89 -14.72 8.67 8.19
C GLN A 89 -13.48 8.34 7.35
N ASP A 90 -13.18 7.06 7.16
CA ASP A 90 -12.05 6.60 6.35
C ASP A 90 -12.40 6.49 4.84
N GLY A 91 -11.40 6.14 4.02
CA GLY A 91 -11.56 5.96 2.57
C GLY A 91 -12.47 4.78 2.17
N ALA A 92 -12.82 3.90 3.12
CA ALA A 92 -13.76 2.81 2.96
C ALA A 92 -15.19 3.14 3.43
N GLY A 93 -15.40 4.34 3.98
CA GLY A 93 -16.67 4.80 4.50
C GLY A 93 -16.94 4.31 5.93
N ASN A 94 -15.96 3.73 6.61
CA ASN A 94 -16.09 3.36 8.02
C ASN A 94 -15.95 4.59 8.90
N ILE A 95 -16.61 4.57 10.06
CA ILE A 95 -16.39 5.53 11.14
C ILE A 95 -15.47 4.88 12.17
N CYS A 96 -14.30 5.47 12.39
CA CYS A 96 -13.33 4.96 13.34
C CYS A 96 -12.71 6.08 14.17
N GLU A 97 -12.23 5.73 15.35
CA GLU A 97 -11.43 6.61 16.21
C GLU A 97 -9.95 6.29 16.02
N ILE A 98 -9.16 7.32 15.75
CA ILE A 98 -7.71 7.25 15.55
C ILE A 98 -6.98 8.22 16.48
N SER A 99 -5.74 7.87 16.83
CA SER A 99 -4.81 8.80 17.49
C SER A 99 -4.30 9.83 16.48
N LYS A 100 -4.03 11.04 16.95
CA LYS A 100 -3.34 12.08 16.15
C LYS A 100 -1.83 12.02 16.24
N GLU A 101 -1.31 11.33 17.25
CA GLU A 101 0.12 11.33 17.60
C GLU A 101 0.84 10.07 17.14
N SER A 102 0.10 8.97 16.98
CA SER A 102 0.66 7.67 16.66
C SER A 102 -0.24 6.94 15.68
N THR A 103 0.37 6.27 14.71
CA THR A 103 -0.37 5.38 13.82
C THR A 103 -0.57 4.04 14.52
N SER A 104 -1.80 3.52 14.50
CA SER A 104 -2.14 2.20 15.03
C SER A 104 -3.41 1.68 14.35
N ILE A 105 -3.81 0.44 14.64
CA ILE A 105 -5.09 -0.09 14.15
C ILE A 105 -6.23 0.77 14.72
N PRO A 106 -7.07 1.40 13.87
CA PRO A 106 -8.16 2.24 14.34
C PRO A 106 -9.17 1.48 15.20
N ARG A 107 -9.80 2.18 16.15
CA ARG A 107 -10.97 1.66 16.85
C ARG A 107 -12.22 1.89 16.00
N TYR A 108 -12.70 0.86 15.33
CA TYR A 108 -13.93 0.94 14.53
C TYR A 108 -15.16 1.18 15.42
N ILE A 109 -15.91 2.23 15.11
CA ILE A 109 -17.18 2.59 15.76
C ILE A 109 -18.34 2.08 14.90
N LYS A 110 -18.25 2.24 13.58
CA LYS A 110 -19.24 1.80 12.62
C LYS A 110 -18.58 1.41 11.30
N TYR A 111 -19.03 0.34 10.68
CA TYR A 111 -18.56 -0.04 9.34
C TYR A 111 -19.41 0.65 8.27
N GLY A 112 -18.80 0.99 7.13
CA GLY A 112 -19.51 1.55 5.98
C GLY A 112 -20.37 0.51 5.24
N LEU A 113 -20.03 -0.76 5.41
CA LEU A 113 -20.73 -1.91 4.84
C LEU A 113 -21.20 -2.83 5.98
N GLU A 114 -22.50 -2.79 6.30
CA GLU A 114 -23.09 -3.58 7.40
C GLU A 114 -24.15 -4.57 6.89
N THR A 115 -24.75 -4.27 5.74
CA THR A 115 -25.88 -5.02 5.19
C THR A 115 -25.66 -5.43 3.74
N LYS A 116 -26.46 -6.39 3.29
CA LYS A 116 -26.52 -6.76 1.87
C LYS A 116 -26.89 -5.56 0.98
N LYS A 117 -27.71 -4.63 1.46
CA LYS A 117 -28.09 -3.43 0.71
C LYS A 117 -26.87 -2.52 0.50
N ASP A 118 -26.06 -2.35 1.54
CA ASP A 118 -24.83 -1.57 1.46
C ASP A 118 -23.85 -2.20 0.46
N TRP A 119 -23.71 -3.53 0.50
CA TRP A 119 -22.91 -4.24 -0.49
C TRP A 119 -23.35 -3.97 -1.93
N GLU A 120 -24.65 -4.02 -2.24
CA GLU A 120 -25.14 -3.73 -3.60
C GLU A 120 -24.86 -2.28 -4.03
N ILE A 121 -24.86 -1.33 -3.08
CA ILE A 121 -24.46 0.06 -3.34
C ILE A 121 -22.96 0.14 -3.64
N TYR A 122 -22.11 -0.43 -2.78
CA TYR A 122 -20.66 -0.46 -2.95
C TYR A 122 -20.27 -1.11 -4.28
N LYS A 123 -20.87 -2.27 -4.57
CA LYS A 123 -20.65 -3.02 -5.80
C LYS A 123 -20.94 -2.18 -7.05
N ARG A 124 -22.12 -1.53 -7.08
CA ARG A 124 -22.56 -0.72 -8.21
C ARG A 124 -21.75 0.56 -8.37
N GLU A 125 -21.49 1.28 -7.28
CA GLU A 125 -20.98 2.65 -7.35
C GLU A 125 -19.46 2.73 -7.29
N ARG A 126 -18.81 1.77 -6.63
CA ARG A 126 -17.39 1.87 -6.26
C ARG A 126 -16.56 0.63 -6.57
N LEU A 127 -17.15 -0.47 -7.03
CA LEU A 127 -16.44 -1.70 -7.40
C LEU A 127 -16.78 -2.18 -8.83
N ASP A 128 -17.31 -1.30 -9.68
CA ASP A 128 -17.55 -1.63 -11.09
C ASP A 128 -16.22 -1.81 -11.84
N TYR A 129 -15.81 -3.06 -12.04
CA TYR A 129 -14.59 -3.44 -12.72
C TYR A 129 -14.57 -3.09 -14.22
N LYS A 130 -15.72 -2.71 -14.81
CA LYS A 130 -15.81 -2.32 -16.22
C LYS A 130 -15.43 -0.87 -16.46
N ARG A 131 -15.26 -0.07 -15.41
CA ARG A 131 -14.82 1.32 -15.52
C ARG A 131 -13.40 1.40 -16.10
N GLU A 132 -13.27 1.99 -17.28
CA GLU A 132 -11.98 2.12 -17.99
C GLU A 132 -10.99 2.98 -17.21
N ASP A 133 -11.47 3.98 -16.44
CA ASP A 133 -10.63 4.87 -15.65
C ASP A 133 -10.04 4.20 -14.38
N ARG A 134 -10.28 2.91 -14.17
CA ARG A 134 -9.56 2.08 -13.18
C ARG A 134 -8.22 1.57 -13.68
N ILE A 135 -8.01 1.54 -15.00
CA ILE A 135 -6.88 0.88 -15.63
C ILE A 135 -6.05 1.94 -16.35
N GLY A 136 -4.88 2.24 -15.83
CA GLY A 136 -3.87 3.05 -16.50
C GLY A 136 -3.07 2.24 -17.52
N ASP A 137 -1.93 2.78 -17.94
CA ASP A 137 -1.07 2.14 -18.94
C ASP A 137 -0.25 0.98 -18.33
N VAL A 138 -0.90 -0.18 -18.19
CA VAL A 138 -0.29 -1.42 -17.67
C VAL A 138 0.91 -1.84 -18.51
N ARG A 139 0.82 -1.70 -19.84
CA ARG A 139 1.87 -2.15 -20.75
C ARG A 139 3.15 -1.36 -20.53
N LYS A 140 3.04 -0.03 -20.46
CA LYS A 140 4.17 0.84 -20.17
C LYS A 140 4.86 0.49 -18.85
N VAL A 141 4.09 0.33 -17.77
CA VAL A 141 4.66 0.01 -16.44
C VAL A 141 5.38 -1.34 -16.45
N VAL A 142 4.81 -2.34 -17.13
CA VAL A 142 5.44 -3.67 -17.26
C VAL A 142 6.73 -3.59 -18.08
N GLU A 143 6.73 -2.87 -19.20
CA GLU A 143 7.91 -2.68 -20.04
C GLU A 143 9.04 -1.97 -19.26
N GLU A 144 8.74 -0.86 -18.59
CA GLU A 144 9.70 -0.10 -17.76
C GLU A 144 10.25 -0.93 -16.59
N ALA A 145 9.39 -1.65 -15.88
CA ALA A 145 9.80 -2.52 -14.77
C ALA A 145 10.73 -3.64 -15.26
N HIS A 146 10.35 -4.34 -16.33
CA HIS A 146 11.16 -5.43 -16.87
C HIS A 146 12.49 -4.95 -17.45
N SER A 147 12.50 -3.80 -18.16
CA SER A 147 13.73 -3.20 -18.69
C SER A 147 14.70 -2.76 -17.59
N SER A 148 14.19 -2.38 -16.41
CA SER A 148 15.00 -2.08 -15.22
C SER A 148 15.35 -3.31 -14.37
N GLY A 149 14.95 -4.51 -14.79
CA GLY A 149 15.21 -5.75 -14.05
C GLY A 149 14.32 -5.96 -12.81
N MET A 150 13.21 -5.22 -12.70
CA MET A 150 12.26 -5.31 -11.60
C MET A 150 11.04 -6.18 -11.96
N PRO A 151 10.46 -6.90 -10.99
CA PRO A 151 9.12 -7.47 -11.15
C PRO A 151 8.07 -6.34 -11.13
N VAL A 152 6.79 -6.70 -11.25
CA VAL A 152 5.66 -5.78 -11.03
C VAL A 152 4.84 -6.24 -9.84
N ARG A 153 4.28 -5.28 -9.11
CA ARG A 153 3.38 -5.52 -7.97
C ARG A 153 1.94 -5.28 -8.42
N PHE A 154 1.06 -6.22 -8.10
CA PHE A 154 -0.38 -6.04 -8.17
C PHE A 154 -0.95 -6.41 -6.82
N TYR A 155 -1.65 -5.47 -6.18
CA TYR A 155 -2.31 -5.78 -4.92
C TYR A 155 -3.40 -6.83 -5.17
N ALA A 156 -3.41 -7.89 -4.37
CA ALA A 156 -4.46 -8.91 -4.43
C ALA A 156 -4.59 -9.52 -3.04
N GLY A 157 -5.62 -9.13 -2.30
CA GLY A 157 -5.89 -9.64 -0.95
C GLY A 157 -5.94 -8.55 0.12
N SER A 158 -6.04 -8.99 1.37
CA SER A 158 -6.01 -8.12 2.55
C SER A 158 -4.57 -7.73 2.88
N LEU A 159 -4.38 -6.68 3.70
CA LEU A 159 -3.07 -6.28 4.22
C LEU A 159 -2.41 -7.40 5.06
N TYR A 160 -3.18 -8.36 5.56
CA TYR A 160 -2.73 -9.37 6.54
C TYR A 160 -2.93 -10.84 6.14
N GLY A 161 -3.42 -11.12 4.93
CA GLY A 161 -3.77 -12.49 4.53
C GLY A 161 -4.99 -13.00 5.28
#